data_AF-A0A948VCT3-F1
#
_entry.id   AF-A0A948VCT3-F1
#
_cell.length_a   1.000
_cell.length_b   1.000
_cell.length_c   1.000
_cell.angle_alpha   90.00
_cell.angle_beta   90.00
_cell.angle_gamma   90.00
#
_symmetry.space_group_name_H-M   'P 1'
#
loop_
_entity.id
_entity.type
_entity.pdbx_description
1 polymer ?
#
loop_
_entity_poly.entity_id
_entity_poly.type
_entity_poly.pdbx_seq_one_letter_code
_entity_poly.pdbx_strand_id
1 'polypeptide(L)'
;MGRGDRFNPSIFFGIIIATVFLTSCGGGGDDNPTSVTTGTVTVDVSPDGIGANWTLRQEGAIIAQGPEDKTVTGAEAGIYVITWERKDGWAAPDPLTVTKTLTRQGQITFSGVFEVANAVIVIDTEPDDIDAPWHLDMPAGLETSGTGDTELTLMAAGEYTLTWGSVEGYWSPEPDEVDATLDQEETHTFTGTYVKHPGTIVIEPVPTGLAAPWSLYTPGGVIIEGSGAQTLVAPAVGDYLITWLPVGGYAAPPKESLNLVQDGTLTFTGYYISTSLEGFVLVPDGTFMMGSPVGEAGRQPDEIQHQVTLTRSFFLQEREVTNAEFVAELQWALDQGLIAATSSTAHLDDPGDPGVELVDLDDPYSRISYGGGSFTTDRPDWPVVVATWFGAAAYCNWVSEKSGLPPAYAYQANGNWLCNGGDVYGARGYRLPTEAEWEYACRAGSATAFANGPITPFEVTECHADPVLAVIGWYCDNAGVAPHDVGTLQANAWGFHDMHGNAREWCHDWYGNYPSVPVQDPDGPYYNQVRVIRGGYFGSFHMDCRSARRFELTRPDQGDYEAGFRLALSAY
;
A
#
# COMPACT_ATOMS: atom_id res chain seq x y z
N MET A 1 -17.44 46.82 17.60
CA MET A 1 -18.45 46.21 18.50
C MET A 1 -17.75 45.03 19.14
N GLY A 2 -17.25 45.14 20.37
CA GLY A 2 -17.99 45.04 21.63
C GLY A 2 -17.46 43.78 22.32
N ARG A 3 -16.41 43.88 23.16
CA ARG A 3 -16.43 44.11 24.62
C ARG A 3 -17.06 42.97 25.43
N GLY A 4 -16.24 42.45 26.35
CA GLY A 4 -16.61 42.09 27.72
C GLY A 4 -16.24 40.65 28.08
N ASP A 5 -15.56 40.32 29.17
CA ASP A 5 -14.88 41.07 30.25
C ASP A 5 -14.02 40.02 31.02
N ARG A 6 -12.74 40.29 31.36
CA ARG A 6 -12.17 40.65 32.70
C ARG A 6 -12.29 39.53 33.75
N PHE A 7 -11.26 39.20 34.54
CA PHE A 7 -10.51 39.98 35.55
C PHE A 7 -9.13 39.28 35.76
N ASN A 8 -7.94 39.83 35.48
CA ASN A 8 -7.11 40.93 36.03
C ASN A 8 -6.59 40.77 37.48
N PRO A 9 -5.27 41.05 37.73
CA PRO A 9 -4.48 40.57 38.86
C PRO A 9 -4.30 41.61 39.97
N SER A 10 -3.55 41.19 41.00
CA SER A 10 -2.93 41.99 42.07
C SER A 10 -3.89 42.60 43.10
N ILE A 11 -3.54 42.53 44.39
CA ILE A 11 -3.40 43.70 45.31
C ILE A 11 -3.09 43.28 46.78
N PHE A 12 -1.96 43.82 47.28
CA PHE A 12 -1.61 44.44 48.57
C PHE A 12 -1.89 43.82 49.96
N PHE A 13 -0.86 43.87 50.80
CA PHE A 13 -0.63 44.84 51.91
C PHE A 13 0.88 44.80 52.25
N GLY A 14 1.62 45.84 52.63
CA GLY A 14 1.42 47.26 52.88
C GLY A 14 2.76 47.76 53.43
N ILE A 15 3.43 48.66 52.70
CA ILE A 15 4.68 49.32 53.10
C ILE A 15 4.30 50.49 54.03
N ILE A 16 4.87 50.53 55.23
CA ILE A 16 4.92 51.74 56.07
C ILE A 16 6.38 52.19 56.19
N ILE A 17 6.57 53.45 55.84
CA ILE A 17 7.79 54.23 55.82
C ILE A 17 8.18 54.65 57.25
N ALA A 18 9.47 54.61 57.58
CA ALA A 18 10.07 55.57 58.50
C ALA A 18 11.56 55.80 58.18
N THR A 19 11.82 56.89 57.48
CA THR A 19 13.13 57.51 57.25
C THR A 19 13.59 58.24 58.51
N VAL A 20 14.79 57.99 59.06
CA VAL A 20 15.53 58.99 59.87
C VAL A 20 17.06 58.81 59.74
N PHE A 21 17.67 59.81 59.08
CA PHE A 21 19.02 60.40 59.18
C PHE A 21 20.27 59.60 59.64
N LEU A 22 21.24 59.56 58.73
CA LEU A 22 22.68 59.67 59.03
C LEU A 22 22.99 61.07 59.59
N THR A 23 23.61 61.13 60.77
CA THR A 23 24.55 62.22 61.12
C THR A 23 25.61 61.74 62.10
N SER A 24 26.77 62.38 61.97
CA SER A 24 28.13 61.98 62.35
C SER A 24 28.53 62.18 63.82
N CYS A 25 29.57 61.42 64.19
CA CYS A 25 30.71 61.75 65.07
C CYS A 25 30.46 62.16 66.54
N GLY A 26 31.15 61.46 67.44
CA GLY A 26 31.72 62.08 68.63
C GLY A 26 31.85 61.18 69.86
N GLY A 27 33.04 60.59 70.04
CA GLY A 27 33.72 60.59 71.33
C GLY A 27 33.36 59.53 72.36
N GLY A 28 34.21 58.51 72.46
CA GLY A 28 35.00 58.24 73.67
C GLY A 28 34.34 57.50 74.84
N GLY A 29 34.95 56.38 75.21
CA GLY A 29 34.90 55.84 76.57
C GLY A 29 34.38 54.42 76.66
N ASP A 30 35.33 53.49 76.59
CA ASP A 30 35.36 52.13 77.13
C ASP A 30 34.22 51.72 78.10
N ASP A 31 33.55 50.60 77.82
CA ASP A 31 33.55 49.43 78.72
C ASP A 31 32.74 48.23 78.17
N ASN A 32 33.46 47.12 77.97
CA ASN A 32 33.05 45.70 77.95
C ASN A 32 32.21 45.12 76.79
N PRO A 33 32.60 43.96 76.19
CA PRO A 33 31.95 43.37 75.04
C PRO A 33 30.64 42.66 75.41
N THR A 34 29.58 42.95 74.64
CA THR A 34 28.33 42.19 74.63
C THR A 34 28.59 40.76 74.16
N SER A 35 28.26 39.78 75.01
CA SER A 35 28.26 38.36 74.69
C SER A 35 27.44 38.08 73.42
N VAL A 36 28.09 37.62 72.35
CA VAL A 36 27.40 37.03 71.20
C VAL A 36 26.73 35.76 71.72
N THR A 37 25.41 35.74 71.78
CA THR A 37 24.64 34.56 72.20
C THR A 37 24.55 33.60 71.02
N THR A 38 25.60 32.80 70.90
CA THR A 38 25.75 31.79 69.85
C THR A 38 25.00 30.50 70.18
N GLY A 39 24.57 29.78 69.15
CA GLY A 39 23.96 28.44 69.24
C GLY A 39 24.93 27.34 68.82
N THR A 40 24.41 26.12 68.67
CA THR A 40 25.20 24.94 68.25
C THR A 40 24.50 24.21 67.10
N VAL A 41 25.26 23.86 66.05
CA VAL A 41 24.79 23.01 64.95
C VAL A 41 25.59 21.72 64.98
N THR A 42 24.91 20.59 65.10
CA THR A 42 25.51 19.25 65.04
C THR A 42 25.15 18.59 63.72
N VAL A 43 26.13 17.97 63.08
CA VAL A 43 25.97 17.07 61.95
C VAL A 43 26.42 15.68 62.41
N ASP A 44 25.57 14.70 62.17
CA ASP A 44 25.66 13.32 62.63
C ASP A 44 25.52 12.39 61.42
N VAL A 45 26.55 11.60 61.13
CA VAL A 45 26.67 10.68 60.00
C VAL A 45 26.60 9.26 60.54
N SER A 46 25.51 8.54 60.25
CA SER A 46 25.32 7.18 60.71
C SER A 46 25.26 6.21 59.53
N PRO A 47 25.92 5.03 59.58
CA PRO A 47 26.87 4.58 60.60
C PRO A 47 28.17 5.41 60.62
N ASP A 48 28.78 5.51 61.80
CA ASP A 48 30.05 6.21 61.98
C ASP A 48 31.16 5.55 61.13
N GLY A 49 32.05 6.37 60.56
CA GLY A 49 33.26 5.89 59.89
C GLY A 49 33.09 5.40 58.45
N ILE A 50 31.90 5.55 57.85
CA ILE A 50 31.65 5.23 56.44
C ILE A 50 32.32 6.23 55.47
N GLY A 51 32.71 7.39 55.99
CA GLY A 51 33.38 8.44 55.23
C GLY A 51 32.48 9.08 54.17
N ALA A 52 31.20 9.28 54.48
CA ALA A 52 30.23 9.93 53.61
C ALA A 52 30.30 11.45 53.80
N ASN A 53 30.67 12.16 52.75
CA ASN A 53 30.84 13.61 52.80
C ASN A 53 29.50 14.34 52.95
N TRP A 54 29.55 15.53 53.53
CA TRP A 54 28.43 16.45 53.57
C TRP A 54 28.93 17.89 53.56
N THR A 55 28.06 18.81 53.13
CA THR A 55 28.31 20.26 53.11
C THR A 55 27.20 20.99 53.85
N LEU A 56 27.56 21.74 54.89
CA LEU A 56 26.67 22.60 55.67
C LEU A 56 26.87 24.07 55.27
N ARG A 57 25.78 24.73 54.91
CA ARG A 57 25.74 26.15 54.51
C ARG A 57 24.84 26.99 55.40
N GLN A 58 25.18 28.26 55.54
CA GLN A 58 24.34 29.31 56.13
C GLN A 58 24.34 30.50 55.17
N GLU A 59 23.15 30.97 54.78
CA GLU A 59 22.99 32.08 53.82
C GLU A 59 23.82 31.92 52.53
N GLY A 60 24.03 30.66 52.10
CA GLY A 60 24.81 30.30 50.91
C GLY A 60 26.31 30.07 51.13
N ALA A 61 26.88 30.55 52.24
CA ALA A 61 28.29 30.33 52.59
C ALA A 61 28.50 28.95 53.22
N ILE A 62 29.59 28.26 52.86
CA ILE A 62 29.98 26.97 53.48
C ILE A 62 30.52 27.25 54.88
N ILE A 63 29.86 26.69 55.89
CA ILE A 63 30.24 26.83 57.30
C ILE A 63 31.07 25.62 57.76
N ALA A 64 30.72 24.44 57.27
CA ALA A 64 31.46 23.22 57.51
C ALA A 64 31.21 22.21 56.38
N GLN A 65 32.19 21.34 56.15
CA GLN A 65 32.05 20.17 55.29
C GLN A 65 32.99 19.10 55.82
N GLY A 66 32.67 17.82 55.59
CA GLY A 66 33.52 16.72 55.99
C GLY A 66 32.82 15.35 55.91
N PRO A 67 33.57 14.26 56.11
CA PRO A 67 33.07 12.89 56.01
C PRO A 67 32.58 12.27 57.34
N GLU A 68 32.73 13.00 58.45
CA GLU A 68 32.46 12.54 59.82
C GLU A 68 31.54 13.52 60.54
N ASP A 69 31.05 13.10 61.70
CA ASP A 69 30.32 13.95 62.63
C ASP A 69 31.05 15.25 62.93
N LYS A 70 30.28 16.34 63.05
CA LYS A 70 30.85 17.63 63.41
C LYS A 70 29.87 18.48 64.19
N THR A 71 30.39 19.06 65.27
CA THR A 71 29.65 20.07 66.04
C THR A 71 30.28 21.43 65.82
N VAL A 72 29.52 22.35 65.24
CA VAL A 72 29.87 23.76 65.09
C VAL A 72 29.31 24.52 66.29
N THR A 73 30.20 24.89 67.22
CA THR A 73 29.87 25.79 68.34
C THR A 73 30.12 27.23 67.94
N GLY A 74 29.38 28.18 68.52
CA GLY A 74 29.52 29.58 68.10
C GLY A 74 28.63 29.97 66.91
N ALA A 75 27.70 29.11 66.49
CA ALA A 75 26.87 29.31 65.31
C ALA A 75 25.87 30.47 65.48
N GLU A 76 25.77 31.34 64.47
CA GLU A 76 24.82 32.47 64.47
C GLU A 76 23.39 31.97 64.20
N ALA A 77 22.39 32.58 64.85
CA ALA A 77 21.00 32.24 64.58
C ALA A 77 20.64 32.54 63.11
N GLY A 78 19.97 31.60 62.43
CA GLY A 78 19.69 31.71 60.99
C GLY A 78 19.30 30.38 60.36
N ILE A 79 19.15 30.38 59.03
CA ILE A 79 18.80 29.20 58.25
C ILE A 79 20.06 28.46 57.84
N TYR A 80 20.11 27.17 58.19
CA TYR A 80 21.15 26.24 57.80
C TYR A 80 20.61 25.21 56.82
N VAL A 81 21.40 24.91 55.80
CA VAL A 81 21.11 23.90 54.79
C VAL A 81 22.26 22.92 54.77
N ILE A 82 21.98 21.65 55.03
CA ILE A 82 22.94 20.57 54.80
C ILE A 82 22.64 19.89 53.48
N THR A 83 23.69 19.52 52.75
CA THR A 83 23.62 18.63 51.59
C THR A 83 24.52 17.44 51.86
N TRP A 84 23.95 16.24 51.87
CA TRP A 84 24.69 14.98 51.97
C TRP A 84 25.25 14.61 50.59
N GLU A 85 26.51 14.20 50.51
CA GLU A 85 27.09 13.62 49.30
C GLU A 85 26.85 12.11 49.29
N ARG A 86 26.67 11.56 48.09
CA ARG A 86 26.45 10.12 47.90
C ARG A 86 27.76 9.34 48.14
N LYS A 87 27.64 8.07 48.55
CA LYS A 87 28.78 7.20 48.88
C LYS A 87 28.58 5.81 48.27
N ASP A 88 29.56 5.32 47.51
CA ASP A 88 29.49 3.99 46.90
C ASP A 88 29.28 2.88 47.96
N GLY A 89 28.34 1.98 47.70
CA GLY A 89 27.95 0.90 48.61
C GLY A 89 27.00 1.32 49.74
N TRP A 90 26.52 2.57 49.73
CA TRP A 90 25.61 3.10 50.75
C TRP A 90 24.46 3.90 50.12
N ALA A 91 23.23 3.60 50.55
CA ALA A 91 22.05 4.41 50.25
C ALA A 91 22.16 5.74 51.02
N ALA A 92 22.06 6.87 50.31
CA ALA A 92 22.18 8.18 50.93
C ALA A 92 20.86 8.63 51.60
N PRO A 93 20.91 9.54 52.58
CA PRO A 93 19.71 10.06 53.23
C PRO A 93 18.75 10.75 52.25
N ASP A 94 17.45 10.52 52.38
CA ASP A 94 16.39 11.20 51.62
C ASP A 94 15.55 12.10 52.57
N PRO A 95 15.46 13.43 52.35
CA PRO A 95 16.07 14.20 51.26
C PRO A 95 17.57 14.43 51.44
N LEU A 96 18.29 14.40 50.32
CA LEU A 96 19.73 14.72 50.25
C LEU A 96 20.05 16.13 50.76
N THR A 97 19.07 17.04 50.71
CA THR A 97 19.22 18.40 51.22
C THR A 97 18.16 18.66 52.29
N VAL A 98 18.61 18.98 53.50
CA VAL A 98 17.73 19.28 54.64
C VAL A 98 17.97 20.71 55.09
N THR A 99 16.89 21.45 55.32
CA THR A 99 16.94 22.82 55.84
C THR A 99 16.41 22.88 57.26
N LYS A 100 17.14 23.52 58.18
CA LYS A 100 16.69 23.79 59.55
C LYS A 100 17.04 25.22 59.97
N THR A 101 16.25 25.78 60.88
CA THR A 101 16.48 27.14 61.42
C THR A 101 17.02 27.05 62.86
N LEU A 102 18.16 27.69 63.11
CA LEU A 102 18.75 27.81 64.44
C LEU A 102 18.26 29.10 65.12
N THR A 103 17.72 28.98 66.34
CA THR A 103 17.36 30.14 67.19
C THR A 103 18.53 30.57 68.07
N ARG A 104 18.48 31.79 68.64
CA ARG A 104 19.52 32.28 69.58
C ARG A 104 19.61 31.35 70.81
N GLN A 105 20.83 30.91 71.15
CA GLN A 105 21.11 29.87 72.15
C GLN A 105 20.46 28.50 71.88
N GLY A 106 19.93 28.27 70.67
CA GLY A 106 19.32 27.01 70.27
C GLY A 106 20.38 25.95 69.90
N GLN A 107 19.89 24.74 69.70
CA GLN A 107 20.66 23.63 69.14
C GLN A 107 19.85 22.96 68.03
N ILE A 108 20.48 22.69 66.90
CA ILE A 108 19.90 21.88 65.82
C ILE A 108 20.85 20.75 65.45
N THR A 109 20.28 19.59 65.12
CA THR A 109 21.04 18.42 64.64
C THR A 109 20.55 18.04 63.24
N PHE A 110 21.47 17.82 62.32
CA PHE A 110 21.24 17.15 61.05
C PHE A 110 21.77 15.72 61.15
N SER A 111 20.90 14.72 61.02
CA SER A 111 21.28 13.32 61.03
C SER A 111 21.15 12.77 59.61
N GLY A 112 22.24 12.21 59.08
CA GLY A 112 22.31 11.55 57.78
C GLY A 112 22.52 10.07 58.03
N VAL A 113 21.45 9.29 57.87
CA VAL A 113 21.50 7.83 57.97
C VAL A 113 21.75 7.26 56.58
N PHE A 114 22.86 6.56 56.44
CA PHE A 114 23.27 5.85 55.24
C PHE A 114 23.06 4.35 55.46
N GLU A 115 22.25 3.72 54.64
CA GLU A 115 21.99 2.28 54.75
C GLU A 115 22.91 1.49 53.83
N VAL A 116 23.26 0.25 54.17
CA VAL A 116 24.10 -0.58 53.32
C VAL A 116 23.34 -0.87 52.02
N ALA A 117 23.97 -0.56 50.88
CA ALA A 117 23.42 -0.91 49.57
C ALA A 117 24.03 -2.23 49.11
N ASN A 118 23.29 -3.32 49.31
CA ASN A 118 23.72 -4.69 49.03
C ASN A 118 22.62 -5.55 48.38
N ALA A 119 21.54 -4.94 47.93
CA ALA A 119 20.56 -5.62 47.09
C ALA A 119 21.08 -5.75 45.64
N VAL A 120 20.50 -6.69 44.91
CA VAL A 120 20.78 -6.93 43.49
C VAL A 120 19.46 -6.85 42.72
N ILE A 121 19.44 -6.09 41.64
CA ILE A 121 18.34 -6.11 40.67
C ILE A 121 18.83 -6.84 39.43
N VAL A 122 18.07 -7.85 39.00
CA VAL A 122 18.26 -8.52 37.73
C VAL A 122 17.14 -8.07 36.80
N ILE A 123 17.51 -7.58 35.63
CA ILE A 123 16.59 -7.28 34.53
C ILE A 123 16.79 -8.39 33.51
N ASP A 124 15.71 -9.09 33.21
CA ASP A 124 15.66 -10.32 32.43
C ASP A 124 14.69 -10.12 31.27
N THR A 125 15.17 -10.22 30.04
CA THR A 125 14.41 -9.93 28.83
C THR A 125 14.33 -11.17 27.95
N GLU A 126 13.10 -11.61 27.68
CA GLU A 126 12.85 -12.79 26.85
C GLU A 126 12.22 -12.36 25.52
N PRO A 127 12.75 -12.82 24.36
CA PRO A 127 13.89 -13.74 24.23
C PRO A 127 15.26 -13.08 24.48
N ASP A 128 16.24 -13.82 25.00
CA ASP A 128 17.59 -13.29 25.35
C ASP A 128 18.36 -12.65 24.17
N ASP A 129 17.92 -12.88 22.92
CA ASP A 129 18.57 -12.39 21.70
C ASP A 129 18.08 -11.02 21.24
N ILE A 130 17.19 -10.36 21.99
CA ILE A 130 16.77 -8.99 21.74
C ILE A 130 17.43 -8.00 22.71
N ASP A 131 18.04 -6.95 22.17
CA ASP A 131 18.59 -5.83 22.95
C ASP A 131 17.46 -4.90 23.43
N ALA A 132 16.51 -5.43 24.20
CA ALA A 132 15.31 -4.73 24.62
C ALA A 132 15.66 -3.55 25.56
N PRO A 133 15.32 -2.30 25.19
CA PRO A 133 15.62 -1.15 26.05
C PRO A 133 14.75 -1.16 27.30
N TRP A 134 15.30 -0.66 28.41
CA TRP A 134 14.57 -0.48 29.66
C TRP A 134 15.07 0.75 30.41
N HIS A 135 14.21 1.31 31.26
CA HIS A 135 14.49 2.45 32.13
C HIS A 135 14.07 2.08 33.55
N LEU A 136 14.90 2.39 34.54
CA LEU A 136 14.68 2.06 35.95
C LEU A 136 14.75 3.34 36.79
N ASP A 137 13.62 3.74 37.34
CA ASP A 137 13.53 4.75 38.38
C ASP A 137 13.84 4.09 39.74
N MET A 138 14.67 4.77 40.52
CA MET A 138 15.24 4.28 41.76
C MET A 138 14.95 5.25 42.91
N PRO A 139 15.11 4.81 44.18
CA PRO A 139 14.92 5.66 45.35
C PRO A 139 15.74 6.96 45.31
N ALA A 140 15.21 8.00 45.97
CA ALA A 140 15.81 9.34 46.04
C ALA A 140 16.02 10.00 44.66
N GLY A 141 15.12 9.70 43.70
CA GLY A 141 15.07 10.32 42.36
C GLY A 141 16.29 9.98 41.49
N LEU A 142 16.86 8.79 41.68
CA LEU A 142 17.91 8.27 40.82
C LEU A 142 17.27 7.53 39.64
N GLU A 143 17.94 7.53 38.49
CA GLU A 143 17.45 6.84 37.30
C GLU A 143 18.63 6.18 36.57
N THR A 144 18.38 5.05 35.91
CA THR A 144 19.34 4.41 35.02
C THR A 144 18.61 3.68 33.89
N SER A 145 19.32 3.35 32.82
CA SER A 145 18.74 2.72 31.64
C SER A 145 19.75 1.77 31.01
N GLY A 146 19.26 0.76 30.32
CA GLY A 146 20.10 -0.20 29.60
C GLY A 146 19.31 -0.94 28.53
N THR A 147 19.90 -2.02 28.03
CA THR A 147 19.32 -2.88 27.00
C THR A 147 19.62 -4.34 27.32
N GLY A 148 18.66 -5.22 27.05
CA GLY A 148 18.81 -6.66 27.29
C GLY A 148 19.01 -7.01 28.76
N ASP A 149 19.45 -8.25 29.00
CA ASP A 149 19.69 -8.77 30.34
C ASP A 149 20.78 -7.99 31.07
N THR A 150 20.50 -7.55 32.29
CA THR A 150 21.43 -6.74 33.08
C THR A 150 21.33 -7.07 34.57
N GLU A 151 22.49 -7.20 35.22
CA GLU A 151 22.60 -7.30 36.67
C GLU A 151 23.10 -5.98 37.25
N LEU A 152 22.29 -5.35 38.10
CA LEU A 152 22.62 -4.14 38.85
C LEU A 152 22.91 -4.53 40.31
N THR A 153 24.12 -4.24 40.77
CA THR A 153 24.59 -4.61 42.12
C THR A 153 24.72 -3.38 43.01
N LEU A 154 24.78 -3.60 44.32
CA LEU A 154 24.87 -2.53 45.34
C LEU A 154 23.65 -1.59 45.31
N MET A 155 22.47 -2.17 45.12
CA MET A 155 21.20 -1.44 45.11
C MET A 155 20.75 -1.14 46.54
N ALA A 156 20.12 0.03 46.72
CA ALA A 156 19.56 0.46 47.99
C ALA A 156 18.21 -0.24 48.25
N ALA A 157 17.80 -0.33 49.51
CA ALA A 157 16.42 -0.66 49.82
C ALA A 157 15.49 0.51 49.42
N GLY A 158 14.26 0.22 48.97
CA GLY A 158 13.28 1.23 48.59
C GLY A 158 12.40 0.84 47.42
N GLU A 159 11.66 1.82 46.89
CA GLU A 159 10.75 1.66 45.75
C GLU A 159 11.48 1.88 44.41
N TYR A 160 11.21 0.99 43.47
CA TYR A 160 11.76 0.96 42.12
C TYR A 160 10.62 0.81 41.12
N THR A 161 10.73 1.52 40.00
CA THR A 161 9.78 1.42 38.89
C THR A 161 10.56 1.14 37.61
N LEU A 162 10.32 -0.03 37.01
CA LEU A 162 10.93 -0.42 35.74
C LEU A 162 9.95 -0.15 34.59
N THR A 163 10.40 0.54 33.56
CA THR A 163 9.68 0.76 32.31
C THR A 163 10.37 0.00 31.17
N TRP A 164 9.61 -0.86 30.48
CA TRP A 164 10.06 -1.57 29.30
C TRP A 164 9.96 -0.68 28.06
N GLY A 165 11.04 -0.62 27.26
CA GLY A 165 11.06 0.11 26.00
C GLY A 165 10.57 -0.74 24.82
N SER A 166 10.27 -0.10 23.69
CA SER A 166 9.79 -0.79 22.48
C SER A 166 10.92 -1.43 21.67
N VAL A 167 10.68 -2.62 21.11
CA VAL A 167 11.56 -3.29 20.15
C VAL A 167 10.84 -3.47 18.82
N GLU A 168 11.48 -3.09 17.71
CA GLU A 168 10.89 -3.24 16.38
C GLU A 168 10.56 -4.72 16.08
N GLY A 169 9.32 -5.00 15.70
CA GLY A 169 8.89 -6.37 15.39
C GLY A 169 8.40 -7.18 16.60
N TYR A 170 8.29 -6.59 17.78
CA TYR A 170 7.83 -7.26 19.00
C TYR A 170 6.76 -6.44 19.73
N TRP A 171 5.80 -7.13 20.35
CA TRP A 171 4.95 -6.52 21.36
C TRP A 171 5.72 -6.41 22.67
N SER A 172 5.69 -5.23 23.28
CA SER A 172 6.28 -4.98 24.58
C SER A 172 5.58 -5.80 25.69
N PRO A 173 6.28 -6.06 26.81
CA PRO A 173 5.68 -6.68 27.99
C PRO A 173 4.49 -5.88 28.51
N GLU A 174 3.53 -6.59 29.13
CA GLU A 174 2.34 -6.02 29.77
C GLU A 174 2.26 -6.50 31.23
N PRO A 175 2.23 -5.60 32.23
CA PRO A 175 2.28 -4.14 32.07
C PRO A 175 3.65 -3.65 31.57
N ASP A 176 3.66 -2.50 30.89
CA ASP A 176 4.87 -1.83 30.38
C ASP A 176 5.67 -1.14 31.50
N GLU A 177 5.03 -0.91 32.64
CA GLU A 177 5.62 -0.39 33.88
C GLU A 177 5.40 -1.37 35.05
N VAL A 178 6.46 -1.68 35.80
CA VAL A 178 6.45 -2.63 36.91
C VAL A 178 7.09 -2.00 38.15
N ASP A 179 6.32 -1.88 39.23
CA ASP A 179 6.81 -1.42 40.53
C ASP A 179 7.30 -2.59 41.39
N ALA A 180 8.39 -2.37 42.12
CA ALA A 180 8.86 -3.27 43.17
C ALA A 180 9.39 -2.50 44.39
N THR A 181 9.25 -3.09 45.57
CA THR A 181 9.91 -2.60 46.79
C THR A 181 10.94 -3.63 47.22
N LEU A 182 12.19 -3.20 47.38
CA LEU A 182 13.30 -4.08 47.76
C LEU A 182 13.69 -3.87 49.23
N ASP A 183 13.92 -4.98 49.92
CA ASP A 183 14.55 -5.03 51.24
C ASP A 183 16.08 -5.21 51.12
N GLN A 184 16.80 -5.06 52.25
CA GLN A 184 18.26 -5.26 52.30
C GLN A 184 18.64 -6.73 52.02
N GLU A 185 19.78 -6.95 51.36
CA GLU A 185 20.31 -8.28 50.98
C GLU A 185 19.39 -9.11 50.05
N GLU A 186 18.42 -8.47 49.41
CA GLU A 186 17.50 -9.12 48.47
C GLU A 186 18.06 -9.16 47.04
N THR A 187 17.73 -10.22 46.29
CA THR A 187 17.83 -10.21 44.83
C THR A 187 16.42 -10.17 44.26
N HIS A 188 16.10 -9.11 43.52
CA HIS A 188 14.83 -8.98 42.82
C HIS A 188 15.04 -9.13 41.32
N THR A 189 14.13 -9.83 40.64
CA THR A 189 14.18 -10.01 39.18
C THR A 189 12.95 -9.41 38.54
N PHE A 190 13.16 -8.47 37.62
CA PHE A 190 12.15 -8.02 36.69
C PHE A 190 12.26 -8.82 35.40
N THR A 191 11.19 -9.52 35.01
CA THR A 191 11.15 -10.28 33.76
C THR A 191 10.21 -9.61 32.76
N GLY A 192 10.73 -9.30 31.57
CA GLY A 192 9.99 -8.70 30.46
C GLY A 192 9.95 -9.66 29.28
N THR A 193 8.78 -10.21 28.97
CA THR A 193 8.59 -11.10 27.81
C THR A 193 8.04 -10.34 26.61
N TYR A 194 8.85 -10.23 25.56
CA TYR A 194 8.49 -9.66 24.28
C TYR A 194 7.95 -10.72 23.33
N VAL A 195 6.78 -10.46 22.76
CA VAL A 195 6.14 -11.40 21.83
C VAL A 195 6.38 -10.95 20.41
N LYS A 196 7.14 -11.73 19.63
CA LYS A 196 7.41 -11.42 18.22
C LYS A 196 6.09 -11.25 17.45
N HIS A 197 6.02 -10.21 16.64
CA HIS A 197 4.91 -10.01 15.73
C HIS A 197 4.80 -11.22 14.77
N PRO A 198 3.60 -11.77 14.55
CA PRO A 198 3.39 -12.85 13.60
C PRO A 198 3.81 -12.53 12.17
N GLY A 199 3.66 -11.27 11.76
CA GLY A 199 3.96 -10.79 10.41
C GLY A 199 3.20 -9.51 10.09
N THR A 200 3.17 -9.16 8.80
CA THR A 200 2.59 -7.91 8.30
C THR A 200 1.44 -8.20 7.34
N ILE A 201 0.41 -7.35 7.36
CA ILE A 201 -0.69 -7.39 6.40
C ILE A 201 -0.74 -6.03 5.70
N VAL A 202 -0.57 -6.05 4.38
CA VAL A 202 -0.70 -4.90 3.49
C VAL A 202 -2.04 -5.01 2.79
N ILE A 203 -2.84 -3.95 2.83
CA ILE A 203 -4.12 -3.84 2.15
C ILE A 203 -4.02 -2.67 1.19
N GLU A 204 -4.27 -2.92 -0.10
CA GLU A 204 -4.08 -1.93 -1.15
C GLU A 204 -5.27 -1.92 -2.12
N PRO A 205 -6.23 -1.01 -1.94
CA PRO A 205 -7.22 -0.72 -2.97
C PRO A 205 -6.58 -0.05 -4.18
N VAL A 206 -6.95 -0.51 -5.37
CA VAL A 206 -6.60 0.07 -6.67
C VAL A 206 -7.89 0.59 -7.31
N PRO A 207 -7.94 1.82 -7.85
CA PRO A 207 -6.82 2.77 -8.01
C PRO A 207 -6.29 3.33 -6.68
N THR A 208 -4.99 3.62 -6.64
CA THR A 208 -4.31 4.16 -5.47
C THR A 208 -4.99 5.44 -4.98
N GLY A 209 -5.17 5.56 -3.66
CA GLY A 209 -5.86 6.70 -3.03
C GLY A 209 -7.38 6.56 -2.97
N LEU A 210 -7.96 5.50 -3.52
CA LEU A 210 -9.37 5.17 -3.31
C LEU A 210 -9.59 4.84 -1.83
N ALA A 211 -10.44 5.61 -1.15
CA ALA A 211 -10.84 5.37 0.25
C ALA A 211 -11.83 4.20 0.36
N ALA A 212 -11.46 3.05 -0.22
CA ALA A 212 -12.34 1.91 -0.35
C ALA A 212 -12.50 1.18 1.00
N PRO A 213 -13.73 0.97 1.50
CA PRO A 213 -13.94 0.29 2.75
C PRO A 213 -13.69 -1.22 2.61
N TRP A 214 -13.18 -1.85 3.67
CA TRP A 214 -12.90 -3.28 3.70
C TRP A 214 -13.06 -3.85 5.11
N SER A 215 -13.32 -5.15 5.18
CA SER A 215 -13.39 -5.95 6.41
C SER A 215 -12.45 -7.14 6.30
N LEU A 216 -11.51 -7.26 7.24
CA LEU A 216 -10.52 -8.33 7.33
C LEU A 216 -10.90 -9.28 8.46
N TYR A 217 -11.19 -10.53 8.11
CA TYR A 217 -11.49 -11.60 9.05
C TYR A 217 -10.20 -12.32 9.42
N THR A 218 -9.87 -12.33 10.71
CA THR A 218 -8.63 -12.91 11.23
C THR A 218 -8.81 -14.38 11.66
N PRO A 219 -7.72 -15.17 11.79
CA PRO A 219 -7.78 -16.55 12.27
C PRO A 219 -8.43 -16.70 13.66
N GLY A 220 -8.33 -15.67 14.51
CA GLY A 220 -8.91 -15.62 15.84
C GLY A 220 -10.40 -15.26 15.88
N GLY A 221 -11.04 -15.07 14.72
CA GLY A 221 -12.45 -14.67 14.62
C GLY A 221 -12.72 -13.18 14.88
N VAL A 222 -11.66 -12.38 15.06
CA VAL A 222 -11.76 -10.92 15.14
C VAL A 222 -11.93 -10.36 13.72
N ILE A 223 -12.77 -9.33 13.60
CA ILE A 223 -12.95 -8.58 12.35
C ILE A 223 -12.29 -7.22 12.53
N ILE A 224 -11.38 -6.88 11.62
CA ILE A 224 -10.73 -5.57 11.54
C ILE A 224 -11.37 -4.82 10.37
N GLU A 225 -11.87 -3.62 10.61
CA GLU A 225 -12.44 -2.76 9.57
C GLU A 225 -11.49 -1.60 9.27
N GLY A 226 -11.44 -1.19 8.00
CA GLY A 226 -10.64 -0.06 7.59
C GLY A 226 -11.09 0.49 6.24
N SER A 227 -10.36 1.50 5.76
CA SER A 227 -10.61 2.13 4.48
C SER A 227 -9.33 2.62 3.84
N GLY A 228 -9.23 2.49 2.52
CA GLY A 228 -8.03 2.89 1.79
C GLY A 228 -6.87 1.92 2.02
N ALA A 229 -5.68 2.33 1.57
CA ALA A 229 -4.47 1.55 1.76
C ALA A 229 -4.02 1.58 3.24
N GLN A 230 -3.68 0.42 3.80
CA GLN A 230 -3.18 0.31 5.17
C GLN A 230 -2.15 -0.82 5.30
N THR A 231 -1.21 -0.63 6.22
CA THR A 231 -0.28 -1.68 6.66
C THR A 231 -0.56 -1.94 8.13
N LEU A 232 -0.84 -3.20 8.46
CA LEU A 232 -1.21 -3.66 9.79
C LEU A 232 -0.19 -4.68 10.28
N VAL A 233 0.06 -4.69 11.59
CA VAL A 233 0.70 -5.82 12.24
C VAL A 233 -0.33 -6.93 12.40
N ALA A 234 -0.01 -8.14 11.94
CA ALA A 234 -0.91 -9.27 12.03
C ALA A 234 -1.11 -9.71 13.49
N PRO A 235 -2.35 -9.93 13.97
CA PRO A 235 -2.57 -10.40 15.34
C PRO A 235 -2.19 -11.86 15.57
N ALA A 236 -2.17 -12.69 14.51
CA ALA A 236 -1.80 -14.12 14.59
C ALA A 236 -1.37 -14.69 13.23
N VAL A 237 -0.69 -15.83 13.21
CA VAL A 237 -0.52 -16.65 11.99
C VAL A 237 -1.81 -17.38 11.63
N GLY A 238 -2.00 -17.71 10.35
CA GLY A 238 -3.16 -18.48 9.86
C GLY A 238 -3.90 -17.83 8.70
N ASP A 239 -5.12 -18.30 8.43
CA ASP A 239 -5.94 -17.84 7.32
C ASP A 239 -6.64 -16.50 7.59
N TYR A 240 -6.41 -15.54 6.71
CA TYR A 240 -7.11 -14.26 6.66
C TYR A 240 -8.00 -14.21 5.43
N LEU A 241 -9.21 -13.68 5.59
CA LEU A 241 -10.15 -13.42 4.50
C LEU A 241 -10.45 -11.93 4.46
N ILE A 242 -10.22 -11.27 3.32
CA ILE A 242 -10.64 -9.88 3.12
C ILE A 242 -11.95 -9.82 2.34
N THR A 243 -12.83 -8.91 2.73
CA THR A 243 -14.01 -8.53 1.97
C THR A 243 -13.94 -7.05 1.64
N TRP A 244 -14.07 -6.74 0.35
CA TRP A 244 -14.08 -5.38 -0.18
C TRP A 244 -15.52 -4.87 -0.27
N LEU A 245 -15.76 -3.61 0.07
CA LEU A 245 -17.09 -3.01 0.07
C LEU A 245 -17.27 -2.05 -1.12
N PRO A 246 -18.48 -1.93 -1.70
CA PRO A 246 -18.70 -1.08 -2.86
C PRO A 246 -18.33 0.38 -2.63
N VAL A 247 -17.71 0.99 -3.65
CA VAL A 247 -17.45 2.43 -3.72
C VAL A 247 -18.26 3.01 -4.86
N GLY A 248 -18.86 4.20 -4.68
CA GLY A 248 -19.67 4.81 -5.72
C GLY A 248 -18.90 4.97 -7.03
N GLY A 249 -19.45 4.43 -8.13
CA GLY A 249 -18.80 4.43 -9.44
C GLY A 249 -17.83 3.27 -9.68
N TYR A 250 -17.65 2.35 -8.71
CA TYR A 250 -16.75 1.21 -8.84
C TYR A 250 -17.38 -0.12 -8.40
N ALA A 251 -17.04 -1.16 -9.14
CA ALA A 251 -17.23 -2.56 -8.77
C ALA A 251 -16.36 -2.92 -7.57
N ALA A 252 -16.94 -3.56 -6.54
CA ALA A 252 -16.12 -4.14 -5.48
C ALA A 252 -15.42 -5.42 -5.99
N PRO A 253 -14.11 -5.60 -5.71
CA PRO A 253 -13.40 -6.84 -6.00
C PRO A 253 -14.00 -8.04 -5.25
N PRO A 254 -13.79 -9.28 -5.74
CA PRO A 254 -14.18 -10.46 -4.98
C PRO A 254 -13.38 -10.58 -3.68
N LYS A 255 -13.96 -11.30 -2.72
CA LYS A 255 -13.25 -11.66 -1.49
C LYS A 255 -12.03 -12.54 -1.80
N GLU A 256 -10.98 -12.39 -1.00
CA GLU A 256 -9.72 -13.11 -1.17
C GLU A 256 -9.27 -13.70 0.18
N SER A 257 -8.72 -14.90 0.16
CA SER A 257 -8.21 -15.58 1.35
C SER A 257 -6.74 -15.92 1.18
N LEU A 258 -5.91 -15.51 2.13
CA LEU A 258 -4.48 -15.77 2.15
C LEU A 258 -4.06 -16.32 3.52
N ASN A 259 -3.03 -17.18 3.53
CA ASN A 259 -2.50 -17.80 4.75
C ASN A 259 -1.19 -17.12 5.16
N LEU A 260 -1.18 -16.49 6.34
CA LEU A 260 0.03 -15.89 6.92
C LEU A 260 0.84 -16.96 7.67
N VAL A 261 2.11 -17.08 7.32
CA VAL A 261 3.13 -17.81 8.07
C VAL A 261 3.96 -16.85 8.93
N GLN A 262 4.65 -17.35 9.95
CA GLN A 262 5.50 -16.55 10.84
C GLN A 262 6.52 -15.74 10.04
N ASP A 263 6.67 -14.46 10.39
CA ASP A 263 7.52 -13.46 9.72
C ASP A 263 7.12 -13.18 8.26
N GLY A 264 5.95 -13.66 7.84
CA GLY A 264 5.42 -13.45 6.50
C GLY A 264 4.83 -12.05 6.29
N THR A 265 4.59 -11.71 5.03
CA THR A 265 3.78 -10.56 4.64
C THR A 265 2.64 -11.03 3.76
N LEU A 266 1.41 -10.71 4.16
CA LEU A 266 0.24 -10.82 3.28
C LEU A 266 0.03 -9.50 2.55
N THR A 267 -0.26 -9.56 1.26
CA THR A 267 -0.69 -8.40 0.48
C THR A 267 -2.04 -8.71 -0.13
N PHE A 268 -3.06 -7.96 0.27
CA PHE A 268 -4.39 -8.00 -0.33
C PHE A 268 -4.54 -6.80 -1.27
N THR A 269 -4.68 -7.05 -2.56
CA THR A 269 -4.85 -5.98 -3.57
C THR A 269 -6.26 -6.00 -4.13
N GLY A 270 -7.02 -4.94 -3.84
CA GLY A 270 -8.42 -4.81 -4.23
C GLY A 270 -8.58 -3.99 -5.50
N TYR A 271 -8.69 -4.63 -6.66
CA TYR A 271 -8.91 -3.95 -7.95
C TYR A 271 -10.36 -3.52 -8.14
N TYR A 272 -10.64 -2.24 -7.91
CA TYR A 272 -11.93 -1.60 -8.15
C TYR A 272 -12.04 -1.15 -9.60
N ILE A 273 -12.92 -1.79 -10.35
CA ILE A 273 -13.14 -1.51 -11.78
C ILE A 273 -14.28 -0.51 -11.89
N SER A 274 -14.09 0.56 -12.67
CA SER A 274 -15.11 1.59 -12.85
C SER A 274 -16.39 0.96 -13.43
N THR A 275 -17.56 1.36 -12.92
CA THR A 275 -18.86 0.92 -13.47
C THR A 275 -19.18 1.54 -14.82
N SER A 276 -18.38 2.50 -15.28
CA SER A 276 -18.44 3.10 -16.61
C SER A 276 -17.03 3.40 -17.10
N LEU A 277 -16.72 3.04 -18.34
CA LEU A 277 -15.41 3.26 -18.94
C LEU A 277 -15.61 3.98 -20.27
N GLU A 278 -14.97 5.12 -20.45
CA GLU A 278 -15.09 5.94 -21.66
C GLU A 278 -14.54 5.16 -22.87
N GLY A 279 -15.30 5.12 -23.97
CA GLY A 279 -14.96 4.34 -25.17
C GLY A 279 -15.21 2.84 -25.05
N PHE A 280 -15.86 2.38 -23.98
CA PHE A 280 -16.20 0.97 -23.75
C PHE A 280 -17.68 0.81 -23.41
N VAL A 281 -18.23 -0.33 -23.81
CA VAL A 281 -19.60 -0.75 -23.50
C VAL A 281 -19.55 -1.90 -22.51
N LEU A 282 -20.34 -1.81 -21.43
CA LEU A 282 -20.54 -2.92 -20.50
C LEU A 282 -21.45 -3.97 -21.15
N VAL A 283 -20.90 -5.15 -21.38
CA VAL A 283 -21.62 -6.34 -21.87
C VAL A 283 -22.05 -7.18 -20.66
N PRO A 284 -23.36 -7.39 -20.46
CA PRO A 284 -23.86 -8.17 -19.33
C PRO A 284 -23.52 -9.65 -19.47
N ASP A 285 -23.31 -10.35 -18.35
CA ASP A 285 -23.29 -11.82 -18.35
C ASP A 285 -24.59 -12.39 -18.94
N GLY A 286 -24.52 -13.60 -19.50
CA GLY A 286 -25.67 -14.18 -20.14
C GLY A 286 -25.38 -15.40 -20.99
N THR A 287 -26.45 -15.93 -21.57
CA THR A 287 -26.41 -17.12 -22.41
C THR A 287 -26.84 -16.75 -23.83
N PHE A 288 -26.08 -17.20 -24.82
CA PHE A 288 -26.42 -17.02 -26.23
C PHE A 288 -26.10 -18.26 -27.05
N MET A 289 -26.57 -18.25 -28.30
CA MET A 289 -26.32 -19.31 -29.26
C MET A 289 -25.18 -18.87 -30.19
N MET A 290 -24.00 -19.45 -30.00
CA MET A 290 -22.80 -19.18 -30.78
C MET A 290 -22.76 -20.06 -32.04
N GLY A 291 -22.19 -19.57 -33.13
CA GLY A 291 -22.15 -20.25 -34.44
C GLY A 291 -23.38 -19.99 -35.31
N SER A 292 -23.45 -20.63 -36.48
CA SER A 292 -24.50 -20.36 -37.48
C SER A 292 -25.47 -21.54 -37.66
N PRO A 293 -26.77 -21.26 -37.87
CA PRO A 293 -27.76 -22.30 -38.15
C PRO A 293 -27.49 -22.92 -39.54
N VAL A 294 -27.78 -24.22 -39.69
CA VAL A 294 -27.44 -25.01 -40.90
C VAL A 294 -27.91 -24.39 -42.22
N GLY A 295 -28.99 -23.61 -42.21
CA GLY A 295 -29.55 -22.95 -43.39
C GLY A 295 -29.09 -21.51 -43.66
N GLU A 296 -28.18 -20.95 -42.85
CA GLU A 296 -27.66 -19.60 -43.07
C GLU A 296 -26.79 -19.54 -44.33
N ALA A 297 -27.03 -18.55 -45.20
CA ALA A 297 -26.23 -18.36 -46.40
C ALA A 297 -24.78 -18.01 -46.03
N GLY A 298 -23.82 -18.64 -46.71
CA GLY A 298 -22.39 -18.44 -46.46
C GLY A 298 -21.84 -19.21 -45.25
N ARG A 299 -22.67 -19.98 -44.53
CA ARG A 299 -22.25 -20.82 -43.40
C ARG A 299 -21.07 -21.72 -43.74
N GLN A 300 -20.07 -21.73 -42.87
CA GLN A 300 -18.93 -22.64 -42.95
C GLN A 300 -19.10 -23.87 -42.04
N PRO A 301 -18.39 -24.99 -42.32
CA PRO A 301 -18.54 -26.23 -41.55
C PRO A 301 -18.13 -26.13 -40.08
N ASP A 302 -17.21 -25.24 -39.74
CA ASP A 302 -16.64 -24.98 -38.41
C ASP A 302 -17.53 -24.07 -37.54
N GLU A 303 -18.62 -23.53 -38.09
CA GLU A 303 -19.59 -22.68 -37.39
C GLU A 303 -20.71 -23.51 -36.75
N ILE A 304 -20.35 -24.55 -35.99
CA ILE A 304 -21.33 -25.45 -35.36
C ILE A 304 -22.08 -24.70 -34.26
N GLN A 305 -23.40 -24.67 -34.38
CA GLN A 305 -24.23 -23.95 -33.42
C GLN A 305 -24.26 -24.65 -32.06
N HIS A 306 -23.95 -23.92 -30.99
CA HIS A 306 -23.92 -24.43 -29.61
C HIS A 306 -24.19 -23.31 -28.60
N GLN A 307 -24.64 -23.68 -27.40
CA GLN A 307 -24.97 -22.71 -26.36
C GLN A 307 -23.72 -22.33 -25.56
N VAL A 308 -23.49 -21.03 -25.39
CA VAL A 308 -22.42 -20.49 -24.55
C VAL A 308 -23.04 -19.68 -23.42
N THR A 309 -22.55 -19.85 -22.20
CA THR A 309 -22.89 -19.00 -21.05
C THR A 309 -21.64 -18.26 -20.60
N LEU A 310 -21.67 -16.94 -20.72
CA LEU A 310 -20.68 -16.05 -20.12
C LEU A 310 -21.15 -15.73 -18.69
N THR A 311 -20.36 -16.05 -17.68
CA THR A 311 -20.76 -15.90 -16.26
C THR A 311 -20.38 -14.56 -15.66
N ARG A 312 -19.55 -13.80 -16.37
CA ARG A 312 -19.03 -12.52 -15.94
C ARG A 312 -19.39 -11.48 -16.96
N SER A 313 -19.83 -10.32 -16.49
CA SER A 313 -19.93 -9.16 -17.35
C SER A 313 -18.53 -8.63 -17.65
N PHE A 314 -18.36 -7.99 -18.80
CA PHE A 314 -17.09 -7.44 -19.23
C PHE A 314 -17.31 -6.15 -20.00
N PHE A 315 -16.34 -5.25 -19.97
CA PHE A 315 -16.28 -4.12 -20.88
C PHE A 315 -15.63 -4.56 -22.18
N LEU A 316 -16.19 -4.13 -23.30
CA LEU A 316 -15.57 -4.25 -24.62
C LEU A 316 -15.49 -2.87 -25.27
N GLN A 317 -14.36 -2.57 -25.90
CA GLN A 317 -14.15 -1.29 -26.57
C GLN A 317 -15.19 -1.11 -27.69
N GLU A 318 -15.79 0.08 -27.78
CA GLU A 318 -16.93 0.35 -28.66
C GLU A 318 -16.57 0.26 -30.16
N ARG A 319 -15.29 0.50 -30.48
CA ARG A 319 -14.70 0.50 -31.82
C ARG A 319 -13.33 -0.17 -31.80
N GLU A 320 -12.77 -0.45 -32.98
CA GLU A 320 -11.39 -0.91 -33.09
C GLU A 320 -10.41 0.14 -32.54
N VAL A 321 -9.26 -0.35 -32.06
CA VAL A 321 -8.11 0.50 -31.72
C VAL A 321 -7.68 1.24 -32.96
N THR A 322 -7.45 2.55 -32.85
CA THR A 322 -6.99 3.34 -34.00
C THR A 322 -5.48 3.41 -34.12
N ASN A 323 -4.99 3.81 -35.28
CA ASN A 323 -3.57 4.13 -35.47
C ASN A 323 -3.07 5.19 -34.49
N ALA A 324 -3.85 6.22 -34.18
CA ALA A 324 -3.43 7.24 -33.21
C ALA A 324 -3.25 6.67 -31.80
N GLU A 325 -4.18 5.82 -31.36
CA GLU A 325 -4.10 5.13 -30.08
C GLU A 325 -2.90 4.18 -30.03
N PHE A 326 -2.72 3.36 -31.08
CA PHE A 326 -1.60 2.43 -31.17
C PHE A 326 -0.24 3.14 -31.20
N VAL A 327 -0.11 4.22 -31.97
CA VAL A 327 1.09 5.07 -32.02
C VAL A 327 1.43 5.67 -30.66
N ALA A 328 0.42 6.13 -29.92
CA ALA A 328 0.64 6.68 -28.57
C ALA A 328 1.21 5.63 -27.62
N GLU A 329 0.71 4.39 -27.68
CA GLU A 329 1.24 3.29 -26.86
C GLU A 329 2.62 2.82 -27.29
N LEU A 330 2.88 2.70 -28.59
CA LEU A 330 4.21 2.37 -29.10
C LEU A 330 5.24 3.42 -28.66
N GLN A 331 4.88 4.71 -28.74
CA GLN A 331 5.78 5.77 -28.29
C GLN A 331 6.03 5.69 -26.78
N TRP A 332 4.98 5.49 -25.98
CA TRP A 332 5.12 5.33 -24.53
C TRP A 332 6.02 4.14 -24.18
N ALA A 333 5.81 2.99 -24.82
CA ALA A 333 6.60 1.79 -24.60
C ALA A 333 8.07 1.98 -25.01
N LEU A 334 8.32 2.71 -26.10
CA LEU A 334 9.67 3.07 -26.55
C LEU A 334 10.36 3.97 -25.52
N ASP A 335 9.66 4.97 -25.00
CA ASP A 335 10.18 5.90 -23.99
C ASP A 335 10.50 5.18 -22.66
N GLN A 336 9.79 4.10 -22.33
CA GLN A 336 10.09 3.23 -21.19
C GLN A 336 11.23 2.22 -21.46
N GLY A 337 11.69 2.10 -22.71
CA GLY A 337 12.68 1.09 -23.11
C GLY A 337 12.13 -0.33 -23.12
N LEU A 338 10.82 -0.51 -23.30
CA LEU A 338 10.15 -1.82 -23.40
C LEU A 338 10.21 -2.40 -24.80
N ILE A 339 10.39 -1.55 -25.81
CA ILE A 339 10.46 -1.94 -27.23
C ILE A 339 11.62 -1.27 -27.92
N ALA A 340 12.05 -1.87 -29.03
CA ALA A 340 12.94 -1.30 -30.00
C ALA A 340 12.23 -1.21 -31.36
N ALA A 341 12.63 -0.22 -32.16
CA ALA A 341 11.98 0.07 -33.44
C ALA A 341 12.98 0.45 -34.53
N THR A 342 12.66 0.05 -35.75
CA THR A 342 13.32 0.47 -37.00
C THR A 342 12.28 1.09 -37.92
N SER A 343 12.69 1.56 -39.10
CA SER A 343 11.72 2.04 -40.10
C SER A 343 10.77 0.95 -40.61
N SER A 344 11.08 -0.33 -40.36
CA SER A 344 10.37 -1.49 -40.90
C SER A 344 9.54 -2.25 -39.87
N THR A 345 9.83 -2.13 -38.57
CA THR A 345 9.16 -2.93 -37.54
C THR A 345 9.33 -2.33 -36.15
N ALA A 346 8.44 -2.70 -35.24
CA ALA A 346 8.63 -2.54 -33.79
C ALA A 346 8.56 -3.92 -33.11
N HIS A 347 9.45 -4.17 -32.17
CA HIS A 347 9.56 -5.45 -31.44
C HIS A 347 9.86 -5.24 -29.96
N LEU A 348 9.56 -6.24 -29.13
CA LEU A 348 9.92 -6.23 -27.71
C LEU A 348 11.44 -6.20 -27.50
N ASP A 349 11.90 -5.38 -26.56
CA ASP A 349 13.31 -5.23 -26.18
C ASP A 349 13.57 -5.83 -24.80
N ASP A 350 13.28 -7.14 -24.64
CA ASP A 350 13.50 -7.89 -23.40
C ASP A 350 14.62 -8.94 -23.58
N PRO A 351 15.65 -8.99 -22.71
CA PRO A 351 16.66 -10.06 -22.71
C PRO A 351 16.10 -11.50 -22.57
N GLY A 352 14.84 -11.67 -22.16
CA GLY A 352 14.12 -12.95 -22.11
C GLY A 352 13.29 -13.30 -23.36
N ASP A 353 13.03 -12.33 -24.26
CA ASP A 353 12.15 -12.50 -25.42
C ASP A 353 12.69 -11.78 -26.67
N PRO A 354 13.63 -12.41 -27.41
CA PRO A 354 14.28 -11.73 -28.53
C PRO A 354 13.35 -11.61 -29.75
N GLY A 355 12.93 -10.38 -30.06
CA GLY A 355 12.52 -9.98 -31.41
C GLY A 355 11.12 -10.38 -31.86
N VAL A 356 10.16 -10.51 -30.93
CA VAL A 356 8.74 -10.66 -31.29
C VAL A 356 8.25 -9.38 -31.94
N GLU A 357 7.92 -9.47 -33.23
CA GLU A 357 7.33 -8.38 -33.99
C GLU A 357 5.94 -8.03 -33.42
N LEU A 358 5.71 -6.74 -33.21
CA LEU A 358 4.45 -6.18 -32.71
C LEU A 358 3.62 -5.57 -33.83
N VAL A 359 4.30 -4.98 -34.82
CA VAL A 359 3.69 -4.38 -36.00
C VAL A 359 4.71 -4.36 -37.14
N ASP A 360 4.27 -4.74 -38.34
CA ASP A 360 5.05 -4.57 -39.56
C ASP A 360 4.78 -3.17 -40.14
N LEU A 361 5.83 -2.33 -40.14
CA LEU A 361 5.78 -0.93 -40.60
C LEU A 361 6.17 -0.79 -42.08
N ASP A 362 6.72 -1.85 -42.69
CA ASP A 362 7.02 -1.87 -44.13
C ASP A 362 5.74 -2.06 -44.96
N ASP A 363 4.67 -2.63 -44.38
CA ASP A 363 3.37 -2.71 -45.04
C ASP A 363 2.70 -1.32 -45.13
N PRO A 364 2.32 -0.86 -46.35
CA PRO A 364 1.73 0.47 -46.54
C PRO A 364 0.32 0.63 -45.94
N TYR A 365 -0.35 -0.45 -45.54
CA TYR A 365 -1.62 -0.41 -44.83
C TYR A 365 -1.47 -0.12 -43.34
N SER A 366 -0.29 -0.30 -42.74
CA SER A 366 -0.05 0.08 -41.33
C SER A 366 -0.36 1.56 -41.10
N ARG A 367 -0.06 2.42 -42.11
CA ARG A 367 -0.16 3.90 -42.02
C ARG A 367 0.62 4.47 -40.83
N ILE A 368 1.57 3.73 -40.29
CA ILE A 368 2.44 4.12 -39.19
C ILE A 368 3.86 4.19 -39.73
N SER A 369 4.61 5.20 -39.29
CA SER A 369 6.00 5.39 -39.69
C SER A 369 6.84 5.70 -38.47
N TYR A 370 8.00 5.06 -38.39
CA TYR A 370 9.01 5.32 -37.37
C TYR A 370 10.24 6.00 -37.98
N GLY A 371 10.63 7.13 -37.40
CA GLY A 371 11.80 7.89 -37.84
C GLY A 371 12.20 8.94 -36.83
N GLY A 372 13.50 9.18 -36.68
CA GLY A 372 14.02 10.20 -35.75
C GLY A 372 13.70 9.93 -34.27
N GLY A 373 13.41 8.67 -33.90
CA GLY A 373 13.04 8.30 -32.53
C GLY A 373 11.55 8.47 -32.19
N SER A 374 10.69 8.71 -33.18
CA SER A 374 9.24 8.84 -32.94
C SER A 374 8.39 8.06 -33.92
N PHE A 375 7.25 7.58 -33.44
CA PHE A 375 6.16 7.04 -34.26
C PHE A 375 5.20 8.15 -34.72
N THR A 376 4.71 8.04 -35.96
CA THR A 376 3.73 8.97 -36.55
C THR A 376 2.73 8.21 -37.41
N THR A 377 1.54 8.77 -37.63
CA THR A 377 0.54 8.23 -38.56
C THR A 377 -0.09 9.35 -39.38
N ASP A 378 -0.46 9.06 -40.62
CA ASP A 378 -1.21 9.96 -41.49
C ASP A 378 -2.71 9.58 -41.62
N ARG A 379 -3.13 8.53 -40.91
CA ARG A 379 -4.52 8.04 -40.82
C ARG A 379 -4.89 7.77 -39.36
N PRO A 380 -4.96 8.82 -38.52
CA PRO A 380 -5.09 8.68 -37.08
C PRO A 380 -6.36 7.95 -36.64
N ASP A 381 -7.46 8.08 -37.39
CA ASP A 381 -8.77 7.52 -37.05
C ASP A 381 -9.09 6.21 -37.78
N TRP A 382 -8.17 5.66 -38.57
CA TRP A 382 -8.31 4.32 -39.15
C TRP A 382 -8.06 3.26 -38.08
N PRO A 383 -8.68 2.07 -38.18
CA PRO A 383 -8.30 0.95 -37.33
C PRO A 383 -6.81 0.66 -37.54
N VAL A 384 -6.11 0.35 -36.44
CA VAL A 384 -4.78 -0.22 -36.57
C VAL A 384 -4.91 -1.57 -37.25
N VAL A 385 -4.13 -1.76 -38.32
CA VAL A 385 -3.98 -3.02 -39.02
C VAL A 385 -2.50 -3.36 -39.13
N VAL A 386 -2.17 -4.59 -39.53
CA VAL A 386 -0.79 -5.10 -39.56
C VAL A 386 -0.19 -5.23 -38.14
N ALA A 387 -1.01 -5.13 -37.10
CA ALA A 387 -0.61 -5.48 -35.74
C ALA A 387 -0.61 -7.00 -35.60
N THR A 388 0.48 -7.56 -35.06
CA THR A 388 0.53 -8.98 -34.71
C THR A 388 -0.38 -9.25 -33.51
N TRP A 389 -0.72 -10.51 -33.25
CA TRP A 389 -1.44 -10.86 -32.03
C TRP A 389 -0.64 -10.46 -30.78
N PHE A 390 0.69 -10.58 -30.85
CA PHE A 390 1.58 -10.16 -29.76
C PHE A 390 1.63 -8.64 -29.59
N GLY A 391 1.58 -7.88 -30.68
CA GLY A 391 1.41 -6.42 -30.65
C GLY A 391 0.14 -6.00 -29.95
N ALA A 392 -0.97 -6.67 -30.26
CA ALA A 392 -2.24 -6.43 -29.61
C ALA A 392 -2.24 -6.81 -28.11
N ALA A 393 -1.61 -7.94 -27.76
CA ALA A 393 -1.47 -8.36 -26.37
C ALA A 393 -0.55 -7.44 -25.55
N ALA A 394 0.57 -6.98 -26.13
CA ALA A 394 1.48 -6.02 -25.51
C ALA A 394 0.77 -4.67 -25.30
N TYR A 395 0.02 -4.19 -26.29
CA TYR A 395 -0.82 -3.01 -26.16
C TYR A 395 -1.77 -3.12 -24.97
N CYS A 396 -2.47 -4.26 -24.83
CA CYS A 396 -3.35 -4.51 -23.69
C CYS A 396 -2.62 -4.40 -22.34
N ASN A 397 -1.41 -4.95 -22.24
CA ASN A 397 -0.58 -4.85 -21.04
C ASN A 397 -0.18 -3.40 -20.73
N TRP A 398 0.24 -2.62 -21.73
CA TRP A 398 0.62 -1.21 -21.54
C TRP A 398 -0.55 -0.34 -21.10
N VAL A 399 -1.74 -0.53 -21.71
CA VAL A 399 -2.96 0.15 -21.27
C VAL A 399 -3.33 -0.25 -19.83
N SER A 400 -3.13 -1.53 -19.47
CA SER A 400 -3.32 -1.99 -18.08
C SER A 400 -2.41 -1.26 -17.12
N GLU A 401 -1.11 -1.23 -17.41
CA GLU A 401 -0.10 -0.60 -16.56
C GLU A 401 -0.39 0.89 -16.34
N LYS A 402 -0.68 1.63 -17.41
CA LYS A 402 -1.04 3.06 -17.31
C LYS A 402 -2.34 3.29 -16.55
N SER A 403 -3.21 2.28 -16.48
CA SER A 403 -4.45 2.32 -15.70
C SER A 403 -4.27 1.81 -14.27
N GLY A 404 -3.05 1.44 -13.86
CA GLY A 404 -2.75 0.86 -12.55
C GLY A 404 -3.24 -0.59 -12.37
N LEU A 405 -3.58 -1.26 -13.47
CA LEU A 405 -4.02 -2.65 -13.49
C LEU A 405 -2.84 -3.59 -13.78
N PRO A 406 -2.87 -4.84 -13.28
CA PRO A 406 -1.82 -5.80 -13.59
C PRO A 406 -1.88 -6.18 -15.07
N PRO A 407 -0.74 -6.50 -15.70
CA PRO A 407 -0.73 -7.01 -17.06
C PRO A 407 -1.58 -8.28 -17.16
N ALA A 408 -2.40 -8.38 -18.20
CA ALA A 408 -3.21 -9.57 -18.42
C ALA A 408 -2.35 -10.72 -18.98
N TYR A 409 -1.38 -10.42 -19.83
CA TYR A 409 -0.56 -11.44 -20.50
C TYR A 409 0.85 -11.51 -19.92
N ALA A 410 1.34 -12.73 -19.75
CA ALA A 410 2.73 -13.00 -19.40
C ALA A 410 3.37 -13.94 -20.43
N TYR A 411 4.56 -13.58 -20.89
CA TYR A 411 5.38 -14.44 -21.74
C TYR A 411 5.86 -15.68 -20.97
N GLN A 412 5.84 -16.83 -21.63
CA GLN A 412 6.30 -18.09 -21.11
C GLN A 412 7.56 -18.53 -21.84
N ALA A 413 8.47 -19.23 -21.15
CA ALA A 413 9.73 -19.73 -21.73
C ALA A 413 9.55 -20.68 -22.95
N ASN A 414 8.34 -21.18 -23.19
CA ASN A 414 8.00 -22.01 -24.34
C ASN A 414 7.51 -21.21 -25.56
N GLY A 415 7.59 -19.88 -25.53
CA GLY A 415 7.15 -19.00 -26.60
C GLY A 415 5.65 -18.65 -26.58
N ASN A 416 4.90 -19.09 -25.56
CA ASN A 416 3.46 -18.80 -25.45
C ASN A 416 3.19 -17.59 -24.55
N TRP A 417 2.14 -16.85 -24.84
CA TRP A 417 1.61 -15.78 -23.99
C TRP A 417 0.35 -16.28 -23.30
N LEU A 418 0.40 -16.41 -21.97
CA LEU A 418 -0.74 -16.84 -21.17
C LEU A 418 -1.44 -15.63 -20.56
N CYS A 419 -2.76 -15.57 -20.73
CA CYS A 419 -3.59 -14.56 -20.06
C CYS A 419 -3.88 -15.05 -18.63
N ASN A 420 -3.46 -14.29 -17.61
CA ASN A 420 -3.74 -14.56 -16.20
C ASN A 420 -3.51 -16.04 -15.81
N GLY A 421 -2.33 -16.56 -16.16
CA GLY A 421 -1.96 -17.96 -15.87
C GLY A 421 -2.82 -19.04 -16.57
N GLY A 422 -3.63 -18.66 -17.56
CA GLY A 422 -4.56 -19.52 -18.27
C GLY A 422 -6.03 -19.28 -17.92
N ASP A 423 -6.36 -18.33 -17.03
CA ASP A 423 -7.75 -17.94 -16.73
C ASP A 423 -8.05 -16.56 -17.32
N VAL A 424 -8.34 -16.50 -18.63
CA VAL A 424 -8.62 -15.25 -19.35
C VAL A 424 -9.78 -14.46 -18.74
N TYR A 425 -10.82 -15.14 -18.26
CA TYR A 425 -12.00 -14.51 -17.64
C TYR A 425 -11.69 -13.94 -16.25
N GLY A 426 -10.66 -14.46 -15.57
CA GLY A 426 -10.11 -13.94 -14.31
C GLY A 426 -9.13 -12.78 -14.45
N ALA A 427 -8.70 -12.43 -15.66
CA ALA A 427 -7.76 -11.35 -15.88
C ALA A 427 -8.32 -10.01 -15.35
N ARG A 428 -7.46 -9.26 -14.65
CA ARG A 428 -7.79 -7.94 -14.08
C ARG A 428 -7.34 -6.77 -14.94
N GLY A 429 -6.38 -7.00 -15.83
CA GLY A 429 -5.96 -6.03 -16.84
C GLY A 429 -6.79 -6.12 -18.12
N TYR A 430 -6.58 -5.14 -18.99
CA TYR A 430 -7.09 -5.19 -20.36
C TYR A 430 -6.48 -6.38 -21.10
N ARG A 431 -7.28 -6.95 -22.01
CA ARG A 431 -6.93 -8.12 -22.80
C ARG A 431 -7.66 -8.11 -24.14
N LEU A 432 -7.35 -9.06 -25.02
CA LEU A 432 -8.20 -9.37 -26.15
C LEU A 432 -9.49 -10.06 -25.67
N PRO A 433 -10.63 -9.85 -26.35
CA PRO A 433 -11.85 -10.60 -26.07
C PRO A 433 -11.64 -12.08 -26.38
N THR A 434 -12.33 -12.96 -25.67
CA THR A 434 -12.49 -14.33 -26.18
C THR A 434 -13.35 -14.33 -27.44
N GLU A 435 -13.25 -15.38 -28.24
CA GLU A 435 -14.08 -15.52 -29.44
C GLU A 435 -15.58 -15.49 -29.08
N ALA A 436 -15.93 -16.09 -27.93
CA ALA A 436 -17.29 -16.09 -27.42
C ALA A 436 -17.76 -14.70 -26.98
N GLU A 437 -16.94 -13.95 -26.26
CA GLU A 437 -17.22 -12.55 -25.89
C GLU A 437 -17.41 -11.68 -27.14
N TRP A 438 -16.55 -11.87 -28.15
CA TRP A 438 -16.63 -11.14 -29.41
C TRP A 438 -17.93 -11.43 -30.16
N GLU A 439 -18.30 -12.71 -30.34
CA GLU A 439 -19.54 -13.04 -31.07
C GLU A 439 -20.79 -12.59 -30.31
N TYR A 440 -20.78 -12.69 -28.98
CA TYR A 440 -21.89 -12.25 -28.15
C TYR A 440 -22.12 -10.74 -28.28
N ALA A 441 -21.04 -9.95 -28.20
CA ALA A 441 -21.08 -8.51 -28.40
C ALA A 441 -21.45 -8.12 -29.84
N CYS A 442 -20.91 -8.83 -30.85
CA CYS A 442 -21.23 -8.64 -32.26
C CYS A 442 -22.74 -8.80 -32.49
N ARG A 443 -23.32 -9.88 -31.97
CA ARG A 443 -24.74 -10.19 -32.12
C ARG A 443 -25.64 -9.19 -31.41
N ALA A 444 -25.25 -8.69 -30.24
CA ALA A 444 -26.06 -7.78 -29.42
C ALA A 444 -27.52 -8.26 -29.25
N GLY A 445 -27.70 -9.57 -29.02
CA GLY A 445 -29.00 -10.23 -28.90
C GLY A 445 -29.63 -10.72 -30.22
N SER A 446 -29.03 -10.42 -31.38
CA SER A 446 -29.49 -10.91 -32.68
C SER A 446 -29.16 -12.38 -32.93
N ALA A 447 -30.14 -13.10 -33.50
CA ALA A 447 -29.98 -14.47 -33.98
C ALA A 447 -29.77 -14.55 -35.50
N THR A 448 -29.66 -13.42 -36.19
CA THR A 448 -29.47 -13.37 -37.65
C THR A 448 -27.97 -13.36 -38.02
N ALA A 449 -27.70 -13.38 -39.33
CA ALA A 449 -26.35 -13.39 -39.88
C ALA A 449 -25.57 -12.09 -39.57
N PHE A 450 -26.26 -10.94 -39.57
CA PHE A 450 -25.73 -9.65 -39.13
C PHE A 450 -26.47 -9.16 -37.88
N ALA A 451 -25.86 -8.28 -37.09
CA ALA A 451 -26.47 -7.76 -35.86
C ALA A 451 -27.78 -6.99 -36.12
N ASN A 452 -27.94 -6.41 -37.31
CA ASN A 452 -29.10 -5.63 -37.72
C ASN A 452 -30.07 -6.38 -38.65
N GLY A 453 -29.80 -7.64 -39.01
CA GLY A 453 -30.72 -8.42 -39.84
C GLY A 453 -30.13 -9.64 -40.54
N PRO A 454 -30.97 -10.36 -41.33
CA PRO A 454 -30.53 -11.50 -42.11
C PRO A 454 -29.68 -11.07 -43.30
N ILE A 455 -28.77 -11.97 -43.71
CA ILE A 455 -28.02 -11.82 -44.95
C ILE A 455 -28.94 -12.00 -46.15
N THR A 456 -28.72 -11.18 -47.19
CA THR A 456 -29.38 -11.33 -48.48
C THR A 456 -28.69 -12.48 -49.23
N PRO A 457 -29.42 -13.54 -49.64
CA PRO A 457 -28.79 -14.67 -50.30
C PRO A 457 -28.36 -14.29 -51.73
N PHE A 458 -27.04 -14.28 -51.97
CA PHE A 458 -26.44 -14.12 -53.30
C PHE A 458 -25.59 -15.34 -53.69
N GLU A 459 -25.24 -15.44 -54.97
CA GLU A 459 -24.26 -16.45 -55.43
C GLU A 459 -22.85 -16.09 -54.93
N VAL A 460 -22.09 -17.10 -54.54
CA VAL A 460 -20.90 -17.01 -53.67
C VAL A 460 -19.64 -16.51 -54.39
N THR A 461 -19.73 -16.06 -55.65
CA THR A 461 -18.57 -15.93 -56.53
C THR A 461 -18.00 -14.53 -56.67
N GLU A 462 -18.70 -13.49 -56.20
CA GLU A 462 -18.23 -12.11 -56.33
C GLU A 462 -18.71 -11.20 -55.19
N CYS A 463 -18.09 -10.02 -55.11
CA CYS A 463 -18.51 -8.97 -54.21
C CYS A 463 -19.92 -8.48 -54.59
N HIS A 464 -20.82 -8.40 -53.61
CA HIS A 464 -22.20 -7.97 -53.83
C HIS A 464 -22.66 -7.00 -52.74
N ALA A 465 -23.39 -5.97 -53.17
CA ALA A 465 -24.13 -5.08 -52.29
C ALA A 465 -25.18 -5.85 -51.47
N ASP A 466 -24.97 -5.93 -50.16
CA ASP A 466 -25.98 -6.34 -49.20
C ASP A 466 -26.53 -5.08 -48.47
N PRO A 467 -27.83 -4.76 -48.64
CA PRO A 467 -28.41 -3.55 -48.07
C PRO A 467 -28.54 -3.59 -46.54
N VAL A 468 -28.48 -4.77 -45.92
CA VAL A 468 -28.47 -4.93 -44.46
C VAL A 468 -27.05 -4.66 -43.96
N LEU A 469 -26.04 -5.27 -44.56
CA LEU A 469 -24.64 -5.07 -44.19
C LEU A 469 -24.16 -3.62 -44.40
N ALA A 470 -24.54 -2.99 -45.51
CA ALA A 470 -24.08 -1.64 -45.88
C ALA A 470 -24.41 -0.55 -44.84
N VAL A 471 -25.30 -0.83 -43.89
CA VAL A 471 -25.67 0.10 -42.81
C VAL A 471 -24.67 0.08 -41.65
N ILE A 472 -24.02 -1.05 -41.42
CA ILE A 472 -23.22 -1.32 -40.21
C ILE A 472 -21.81 -1.85 -40.49
N GLY A 473 -21.44 -2.07 -41.75
CA GLY A 473 -20.15 -2.68 -42.12
C GLY A 473 -19.52 -2.08 -43.35
N TRP A 474 -18.20 -1.87 -43.28
CA TRP A 474 -17.33 -1.56 -44.41
C TRP A 474 -16.78 -2.85 -45.02
N TYR A 475 -17.16 -3.15 -46.25
CA TYR A 475 -16.78 -4.39 -46.94
C TYR A 475 -16.58 -4.11 -48.43
N CYS A 476 -16.29 -5.14 -49.23
CA CYS A 476 -15.79 -4.99 -50.59
C CYS A 476 -16.64 -4.09 -51.51
N ASP A 477 -17.95 -3.94 -51.25
CA ASP A 477 -18.88 -3.17 -52.08
C ASP A 477 -18.81 -1.66 -51.77
N ASN A 478 -18.70 -1.28 -50.50
CA ASN A 478 -18.79 0.11 -50.05
C ASN A 478 -17.46 0.69 -49.53
N ALA A 479 -16.45 -0.13 -49.25
CA ALA A 479 -15.20 0.33 -48.64
C ALA A 479 -14.12 0.74 -49.66
N GLY A 480 -14.24 0.34 -50.92
CA GLY A 480 -13.21 0.61 -51.93
C GLY A 480 -12.00 -0.32 -51.76
N VAL A 481 -10.83 0.24 -51.46
CA VAL A 481 -9.55 -0.51 -51.38
C VAL A 481 -8.79 -0.31 -50.07
N ALA A 482 -9.45 0.22 -49.04
CA ALA A 482 -8.80 0.52 -47.76
C ALA A 482 -9.80 0.53 -46.59
N PRO A 483 -9.29 0.47 -45.34
CA PRO A 483 -10.09 0.75 -44.15
C PRO A 483 -10.68 2.17 -44.16
N HIS A 484 -11.66 2.39 -43.30
CA HIS A 484 -12.30 3.68 -43.06
C HIS A 484 -12.13 4.12 -41.62
N ASP A 485 -12.42 5.40 -41.38
CA ASP A 485 -12.43 5.94 -40.02
C ASP A 485 -13.42 5.12 -39.18
N VAL A 486 -12.96 4.66 -38.03
CA VAL A 486 -13.72 3.85 -37.07
C VAL A 486 -14.99 4.58 -36.61
N GLY A 487 -16.06 3.83 -36.35
CA GLY A 487 -17.30 4.36 -35.77
C GLY A 487 -18.14 5.20 -36.73
N THR A 488 -17.87 5.19 -38.03
CA THR A 488 -18.56 6.05 -39.01
C THR A 488 -19.87 5.47 -39.54
N LEU A 489 -20.05 4.14 -39.50
CA LEU A 489 -21.32 3.47 -39.77
C LEU A 489 -22.12 3.23 -38.48
N GLN A 490 -23.36 2.78 -38.62
CA GLN A 490 -24.23 2.59 -37.45
C GLN A 490 -23.71 1.47 -36.56
N ALA A 491 -23.75 1.71 -35.25
CA ALA A 491 -23.51 0.67 -34.26
C ALA A 491 -24.62 -0.40 -34.26
N ASN A 492 -24.29 -1.57 -33.70
CA ASN A 492 -25.30 -2.56 -33.34
C ASN A 492 -26.16 -2.11 -32.14
N ALA A 493 -27.12 -2.95 -31.73
CA ALA A 493 -28.07 -2.63 -30.67
C ALA A 493 -27.45 -2.33 -29.30
N TRP A 494 -26.18 -2.71 -29.07
CA TRP A 494 -25.45 -2.44 -27.82
C TRP A 494 -24.45 -1.30 -27.94
N GLY A 495 -24.30 -0.69 -29.12
CA GLY A 495 -23.39 0.45 -29.33
C GLY A 495 -22.02 0.08 -29.89
N PHE A 496 -21.80 -1.17 -30.32
CA PHE A 496 -20.55 -1.54 -30.99
C PHE A 496 -20.56 -1.19 -32.47
N HIS A 497 -19.52 -0.49 -32.91
CA HIS A 497 -19.28 -0.17 -34.30
C HIS A 497 -18.36 -1.20 -34.96
N ASP A 498 -18.48 -1.31 -36.29
CA ASP A 498 -17.55 -2.02 -37.18
C ASP A 498 -17.33 -3.51 -36.90
N MET A 499 -18.18 -4.15 -36.08
CA MET A 499 -18.18 -5.60 -35.82
C MET A 499 -18.47 -6.47 -37.07
N HIS A 500 -18.68 -5.85 -38.23
CA HIS A 500 -19.13 -6.44 -39.49
C HIS A 500 -18.32 -5.93 -40.70
N GLY A 501 -17.02 -5.70 -40.56
CA GLY A 501 -16.14 -5.27 -41.65
C GLY A 501 -15.03 -4.37 -41.14
N ASN A 502 -14.55 -3.47 -42.00
CA ASN A 502 -13.45 -2.53 -41.77
C ASN A 502 -12.11 -3.23 -41.53
N ALA A 503 -11.87 -3.78 -40.34
CA ALA A 503 -10.74 -4.64 -40.02
C ALA A 503 -11.23 -5.91 -39.30
N ARG A 504 -10.55 -7.03 -39.56
CA ARG A 504 -10.76 -8.22 -38.74
C ARG A 504 -10.14 -7.99 -37.38
N GLU A 505 -10.65 -8.66 -36.36
CA GLU A 505 -10.24 -8.40 -34.99
C GLU A 505 -9.69 -9.64 -34.30
N TRP A 506 -8.46 -9.53 -33.79
CA TRP A 506 -7.82 -10.58 -33.01
C TRP A 506 -8.63 -10.91 -31.75
N CYS A 507 -8.82 -12.21 -31.51
CA CYS A 507 -9.37 -12.74 -30.28
C CYS A 507 -8.26 -13.42 -29.46
N HIS A 508 -8.52 -13.64 -28.17
CA HIS A 508 -7.62 -14.39 -27.29
C HIS A 508 -7.39 -15.83 -27.79
N ASP A 509 -8.47 -16.49 -28.23
CA ASP A 509 -8.52 -17.93 -28.46
C ASP A 509 -7.52 -18.41 -29.50
N TRP A 510 -6.96 -19.59 -29.24
CA TRP A 510 -6.39 -20.40 -30.32
C TRP A 510 -7.54 -20.93 -31.20
N TYR A 511 -7.35 -20.96 -32.51
CA TYR A 511 -8.37 -21.48 -33.41
C TYR A 511 -8.56 -22.98 -33.19
N GLY A 512 -9.80 -23.43 -33.13
CA GLY A 512 -10.14 -24.82 -32.85
C GLY A 512 -11.60 -25.13 -33.14
N ASN A 513 -11.96 -26.42 -33.06
CA ASN A 513 -13.33 -26.85 -33.28
C ASN A 513 -14.25 -26.38 -32.15
N TYR A 514 -15.44 -25.91 -32.50
CA TYR A 514 -16.48 -25.66 -31.51
C TYR A 514 -16.92 -26.96 -30.81
N PRO A 515 -17.25 -26.87 -29.51
CA PRO A 515 -17.89 -27.97 -28.80
C PRO A 515 -19.29 -28.21 -29.36
N SER A 516 -19.77 -29.45 -29.28
CA SER A 516 -21.15 -29.82 -29.66
C SER A 516 -22.12 -29.79 -28.49
N VAL A 517 -21.66 -29.32 -27.33
CA VAL A 517 -22.40 -29.28 -26.06
C VAL A 517 -22.40 -27.86 -25.51
N PRO A 518 -23.36 -27.51 -24.62
CA PRO A 518 -23.31 -26.25 -23.91
C PRO A 518 -22.01 -26.09 -23.11
N VAL A 519 -21.43 -24.90 -23.16
CA VAL A 519 -20.20 -24.56 -22.43
C VAL A 519 -20.35 -23.27 -21.64
N GLN A 520 -19.50 -23.10 -20.64
CA GLN A 520 -19.44 -21.94 -19.77
C GLN A 520 -18.05 -21.32 -19.93
N ASP A 521 -18.00 -20.01 -20.16
CA ASP A 521 -16.76 -19.24 -20.31
C ASP A 521 -15.68 -19.94 -21.17
N PRO A 522 -15.96 -20.28 -22.44
CA PRO A 522 -14.98 -20.96 -23.30
C PRO A 522 -13.84 -20.01 -23.69
N ASP A 523 -12.60 -20.47 -23.62
CA ASP A 523 -11.37 -19.73 -23.95
C ASP A 523 -10.56 -20.37 -25.09
N GLY A 524 -11.18 -21.32 -25.78
CA GLY A 524 -10.58 -22.07 -26.87
C GLY A 524 -9.71 -23.25 -26.39
N PRO A 525 -8.97 -23.91 -27.30
CA PRO A 525 -8.01 -24.94 -26.92
C PRO A 525 -6.77 -24.32 -26.27
N TYR A 526 -6.14 -25.06 -25.35
CA TYR A 526 -4.95 -24.62 -24.62
C TYR A 526 -3.79 -24.15 -25.53
N TYR A 527 -3.61 -24.81 -26.69
CA TYR A 527 -2.62 -24.42 -27.68
C TYR A 527 -3.00 -24.89 -29.10
N ASN A 528 -2.72 -24.04 -30.10
CA ASN A 528 -2.69 -24.39 -31.51
C ASN A 528 -1.64 -23.52 -32.25
N GLN A 529 -1.53 -23.63 -33.57
CA GLN A 529 -0.58 -22.84 -34.39
C GLN A 529 -1.11 -21.46 -34.79
N VAL A 530 -2.42 -21.24 -34.74
CA VAL A 530 -3.09 -20.05 -35.28
C VAL A 530 -4.16 -19.54 -34.33
N ARG A 531 -4.27 -18.22 -34.19
CA ARG A 531 -5.25 -17.53 -33.32
C ARG A 531 -6.52 -17.21 -34.10
N VAL A 532 -7.62 -17.06 -33.38
CA VAL A 532 -8.90 -16.67 -33.96
C VAL A 532 -8.89 -15.19 -34.33
N ILE A 533 -9.47 -14.88 -35.49
CA ILE A 533 -9.81 -13.52 -35.90
C ILE A 533 -11.25 -13.45 -36.43
N ARG A 534 -11.98 -12.35 -36.19
CA ARG A 534 -13.43 -12.22 -36.46
C ARG A 534 -13.78 -10.93 -37.22
N GLY A 535 -15.05 -10.75 -37.61
CA GLY A 535 -15.59 -9.49 -38.16
C GLY A 535 -15.61 -9.35 -39.68
N GLY A 536 -14.60 -9.88 -40.36
CA GLY A 536 -14.34 -9.51 -41.77
C GLY A 536 -13.59 -8.18 -41.87
N TYR A 537 -13.18 -7.77 -43.06
CA TYR A 537 -12.47 -6.51 -43.30
C TYR A 537 -13.03 -5.78 -44.52
N PHE A 538 -12.49 -4.59 -44.82
CA PHE A 538 -12.90 -3.75 -45.96
C PHE A 538 -12.91 -4.47 -47.33
N GLY A 539 -12.13 -5.52 -47.53
CA GLY A 539 -12.11 -6.33 -48.76
C GLY A 539 -12.94 -7.62 -48.70
N SER A 540 -13.59 -7.90 -47.56
CA SER A 540 -14.39 -9.12 -47.37
C SER A 540 -15.66 -9.10 -48.20
N PHE A 541 -16.09 -10.29 -48.65
CA PHE A 541 -17.43 -10.46 -49.19
C PHE A 541 -18.46 -10.38 -48.07
N HIS A 542 -19.70 -10.01 -48.41
CA HIS A 542 -20.79 -9.88 -47.44
C HIS A 542 -21.00 -11.13 -46.55
N MET A 543 -20.76 -12.34 -47.07
CA MET A 543 -20.83 -13.59 -46.31
C MET A 543 -19.71 -13.76 -45.28
N ASP A 544 -18.58 -13.09 -45.48
CA ASP A 544 -17.42 -13.12 -44.60
C ASP A 544 -17.54 -12.12 -43.45
N CYS A 545 -18.51 -11.19 -43.53
CA CYS A 545 -18.83 -10.23 -42.46
C CYS A 545 -19.93 -10.70 -41.50
N ARG A 546 -20.35 -11.97 -41.54
CA ARG A 546 -21.39 -12.50 -40.64
C ARG A 546 -20.90 -12.61 -39.20
N SER A 547 -21.79 -12.46 -38.22
CA SER A 547 -21.45 -12.61 -36.79
C SER A 547 -20.79 -13.95 -36.48
N ALA A 548 -21.22 -15.03 -37.13
CA ALA A 548 -20.71 -16.38 -36.90
C ALA A 548 -19.43 -16.71 -37.67
N ARG A 549 -18.98 -15.86 -38.60
CA ARG A 549 -17.87 -16.22 -39.50
C ARG A 549 -16.54 -16.14 -38.77
N ARG A 550 -15.83 -17.27 -38.71
CA ARG A 550 -14.54 -17.44 -38.02
C ARG A 550 -13.38 -17.48 -38.99
N PHE A 551 -12.25 -16.90 -38.64
CA PHE A 551 -11.05 -17.00 -39.48
C PHE A 551 -9.83 -17.33 -38.64
N GLU A 552 -8.85 -17.88 -39.32
CA GLU A 552 -7.50 -18.10 -38.83
C GLU A 552 -6.50 -17.43 -39.76
N LEU A 553 -5.56 -16.71 -39.19
CA LEU A 553 -4.38 -16.23 -39.91
C LEU A 553 -3.23 -17.20 -39.66
N THR A 554 -2.44 -17.46 -40.72
CA THR A 554 -1.48 -18.56 -40.78
C THR A 554 -0.46 -18.54 -39.63
N ARG A 555 -0.17 -17.36 -39.04
CA ARG A 555 0.65 -17.25 -37.83
C ARG A 555 0.32 -16.03 -36.97
N PRO A 556 0.41 -16.13 -35.62
CA PRO A 556 0.14 -15.01 -34.71
C PRO A 556 1.28 -13.98 -34.63
N ASP A 557 2.48 -14.30 -35.14
CA ASP A 557 3.66 -13.44 -35.23
C ASP A 557 3.71 -12.61 -36.51
N GLN A 558 2.71 -12.72 -37.40
CA GLN A 558 2.65 -11.97 -38.64
C GLN A 558 1.53 -10.93 -38.59
N GLY A 559 1.89 -9.68 -38.88
CA GLY A 559 0.92 -8.63 -39.15
C GLY A 559 0.29 -8.86 -40.51
N ASP A 560 -1.03 -8.70 -40.60
CA ASP A 560 -1.75 -8.75 -41.88
C ASP A 560 -2.54 -7.44 -42.06
N TYR A 561 -2.64 -6.93 -43.28
CA TYR A 561 -3.34 -5.68 -43.60
C TYR A 561 -4.85 -5.76 -43.34
N GLU A 562 -5.38 -6.96 -43.11
CA GLU A 562 -6.75 -7.18 -42.66
C GLU A 562 -6.90 -7.30 -41.14
N ALA A 563 -5.82 -7.35 -40.36
CA ALA A 563 -5.85 -7.71 -38.93
C ALA A 563 -5.59 -6.53 -37.99
N GLY A 564 -6.64 -6.13 -37.26
CA GLY A 564 -6.62 -5.22 -36.12
C GLY A 564 -7.14 -5.87 -34.85
N PHE A 565 -7.60 -5.08 -33.89
CA PHE A 565 -8.14 -5.57 -32.62
C PHE A 565 -8.92 -4.51 -31.84
N ARG A 566 -9.60 -4.96 -30.80
CA ARG A 566 -10.24 -4.13 -29.77
C ARG A 566 -10.03 -4.73 -28.39
N LEU A 567 -10.16 -3.92 -27.33
CA LEU A 567 -9.87 -4.33 -25.96
C LEU A 567 -11.10 -4.85 -25.23
N ALA A 568 -10.88 -5.81 -24.34
CA ALA A 568 -11.81 -6.27 -23.32
C ALA A 568 -11.23 -6.07 -21.92
N LEU A 569 -12.10 -5.89 -20.92
CA LEU A 569 -11.75 -5.81 -19.50
C LEU A 569 -12.85 -6.50 -18.68
N SER A 570 -12.52 -7.54 -17.91
CA SER A 570 -13.48 -8.22 -17.04
C SER A 570 -14.03 -7.24 -16.00
N ALA A 571 -15.34 -7.18 -15.77
CA ALA A 571 -15.95 -6.19 -14.87
C ALA A 571 -16.18 -6.72 -13.44
N TYR A 572 -16.73 -7.95 -13.32
CA TYR A 572 -17.11 -8.56 -12.03
C TYR A 572 -16.76 -10.04 -11.96
#